data_AF-A0A7X6W0C6-F1
#
_entry.id   AF-A0A7X6W0C6-F1
#
_cell.length_a   1.000
_cell.length_b   1.000
_cell.length_c   1.000
_cell.angle_alpha   90.00
_cell.angle_beta   90.00
_cell.angle_gamma   90.00
#
_symmetry.space_group_name_H-M   'P 1'
#
loop_
_entity.id
_entity.type
_entity.pdbx_description
1 polymer ?
#
loop_
_entity_poly.entity_id
_entity_poly.type
_entity_poly.pdbx_seq_one_letter_code
_entity_poly.pdbx_strand_id
1 'polypeptide(L)'
;MNATVKSKKSSELYNAEIAGSERLRALILIGMLGLEAIFLMIIYFFYRKEYLSVFNNHIAIYAIFIFTAVIIIYESIVHHFIGKKRRVFFDRWSLFGYINAFSEITLLTLLFIFIIEYSDQPVILQAPATLTYFLFIVLSTLRLNPGLSVFTGGLAAVEFIGISIYYSTLFSNQPIDNFHPNLTGMQYLGQGVILLISGIAAGFVADLIKKKITVSWNHIEEKNKIIDLFGQQISSQIVESILEKKDELSGVRKNVCVMFLDIRNFTPFV
;
A
#
# COMPACT_ATOMS: atom_id res chain seq x y z
N MET A 1 -9.03 17.75 -30.73
CA MET A 1 -9.96 17.67 -29.57
C MET A 1 -10.00 16.28 -28.90
N ASN A 2 -9.78 15.17 -29.64
CA ASN A 2 -9.87 13.81 -29.06
C ASN A 2 -8.67 13.37 -28.18
N ALA A 3 -7.45 13.85 -28.44
CA ALA A 3 -6.26 13.42 -27.68
C ALA A 3 -6.24 13.95 -26.23
N THR A 4 -6.67 15.20 -26.02
CA THR A 4 -6.76 15.85 -24.70
C THR A 4 -7.87 15.25 -23.83
N VAL A 5 -9.01 14.87 -24.43
CA VAL A 5 -10.09 14.19 -23.71
C VAL A 5 -9.69 12.76 -23.30
N LYS A 6 -8.94 12.06 -24.16
CA LYS A 6 -8.43 10.71 -23.87
C LYS A 6 -7.38 10.71 -22.75
N SER A 7 -6.46 11.68 -22.76
CA SER A 7 -5.49 11.92 -21.68
C SER A 7 -6.17 12.20 -20.35
N LYS A 8 -7.20 13.04 -20.33
CA LYS A 8 -7.95 13.39 -19.11
C LYS A 8 -8.69 12.19 -18.52
N LYS A 9 -9.36 11.40 -19.36
CA LYS A 9 -10.08 10.18 -18.92
C LYS A 9 -9.14 9.10 -18.38
N SER A 10 -7.98 8.91 -19.01
CA SER A 10 -6.93 7.99 -18.52
C SER A 10 -6.36 8.42 -17.17
N SER A 11 -6.14 9.73 -16.96
CA SER A 11 -5.69 10.26 -15.67
C SER A 11 -6.73 10.10 -14.55
N GLU A 12 -8.01 10.28 -14.85
CA GLU A 12 -9.10 10.10 -13.88
C GLU A 12 -9.25 8.63 -13.44
N LEU A 13 -9.10 7.69 -14.38
CA LEU A 13 -9.12 6.25 -14.09
C LEU A 13 -7.90 5.80 -13.28
N TYR A 14 -6.70 6.27 -13.64
CA TYR A 14 -5.48 6.01 -12.88
C TYR A 14 -5.58 6.52 -11.44
N ASN A 15 -6.17 7.71 -11.25
CA ASN A 15 -6.38 8.29 -9.92
C ASN A 15 -7.45 7.55 -9.11
N ALA A 16 -8.49 7.02 -9.76
CA ALA A 16 -9.47 6.17 -9.10
C ALA A 16 -8.84 4.86 -8.60
N GLU A 17 -7.93 4.27 -9.38
CA GLU A 17 -7.19 3.07 -9.02
C GLU A 17 -6.24 3.31 -7.83
N ILE A 18 -5.55 4.45 -7.81
CA ILE A 18 -4.69 4.86 -6.68
C ILE A 18 -5.53 5.04 -5.41
N ALA A 19 -6.67 5.72 -5.50
CA ALA A 19 -7.54 5.92 -4.33
C ALA A 19 -8.10 4.59 -3.79
N GLY A 20 -8.44 3.65 -4.67
CA GLY A 20 -8.82 2.28 -4.30
C GLY A 20 -7.67 1.52 -3.62
N SER A 21 -6.46 1.66 -4.15
CA SER A 21 -5.25 1.02 -3.63
C SER A 21 -4.88 1.54 -2.24
N GLU A 22 -4.99 2.86 -1.99
CA GLU A 22 -4.78 3.44 -0.66
C GLU A 22 -5.80 2.96 0.38
N ARG A 23 -7.07 2.80 -0.02
CA ARG A 23 -8.10 2.25 0.89
C ARG A 23 -7.80 0.80 1.26
N LEU A 24 -7.44 -0.01 0.28
CA LEU A 24 -7.07 -1.41 0.51
C LEU A 24 -5.84 -1.48 1.42
N ARG A 25 -4.84 -0.64 1.16
CA ARG A 25 -3.61 -0.54 1.95
C ARG A 25 -3.88 -0.17 3.40
N ALA A 26 -4.70 0.85 3.68
CA ALA A 26 -5.06 1.23 5.04
C ALA A 26 -5.81 0.11 5.79
N LEU A 27 -6.71 -0.60 5.10
CA LEU A 27 -7.43 -1.73 5.66
C LEU A 27 -6.50 -2.91 5.98
N ILE A 28 -5.56 -3.23 5.08
CA ILE A 28 -4.56 -4.27 5.31
C ILE A 28 -3.64 -3.86 6.47
N LEU A 29 -3.19 -2.60 6.53
CA LEU A 29 -2.36 -2.11 7.64
C LEU A 29 -3.06 -2.28 9.00
N ILE A 30 -4.31 -1.81 9.11
CA ILE A 30 -5.11 -1.97 10.33
C ILE A 30 -5.27 -3.46 10.68
N GLY A 31 -5.59 -4.30 9.70
CA GLY A 31 -5.73 -5.74 9.90
C GLY A 31 -4.45 -6.42 10.35
N MET A 32 -3.32 -6.11 9.72
CA MET A 32 -2.01 -6.70 10.04
C MET A 32 -1.50 -6.23 11.41
N LEU A 33 -1.58 -4.93 11.73
CA LEU A 33 -1.17 -4.41 13.04
C LEU A 33 -2.09 -4.90 14.17
N GLY A 34 -3.40 -5.00 13.90
CA GLY A 34 -4.34 -5.58 14.85
C GLY A 34 -4.04 -7.05 15.12
N LEU A 35 -3.76 -7.82 14.07
CA LEU A 35 -3.34 -9.22 14.17
C LEU A 35 -2.02 -9.35 14.94
N GLU A 36 -1.02 -8.52 14.62
CA GLU A 36 0.27 -8.46 15.33
C GLU A 36 0.07 -8.22 16.83
N ALA A 37 -0.72 -7.22 17.21
CA ALA A 37 -1.02 -6.92 18.61
C ALA A 37 -1.71 -8.07 19.34
N ILE A 38 -2.67 -8.75 18.68
CA ILE A 38 -3.35 -9.92 19.24
C ILE A 38 -2.36 -11.07 19.47
N PHE A 39 -1.50 -11.38 18.48
CA PHE A 39 -0.50 -12.45 18.62
C PHE A 39 0.53 -12.13 19.69
N LEU A 40 1.01 -10.89 19.77
CA LEU A 40 1.91 -10.46 20.85
C LEU A 40 1.27 -10.61 22.23
N MET A 41 -0.04 -10.38 22.36
CA MET A 41 -0.76 -10.61 23.62
C MET A 41 -0.93 -12.08 23.96
N ILE A 42 -1.19 -12.94 22.97
CA ILE A 42 -1.23 -14.39 23.17
C ILE A 42 0.16 -14.86 23.64
N ILE A 43 1.23 -14.43 22.97
CA ILE A 43 2.61 -14.77 23.34
C ILE A 43 2.90 -14.30 24.77
N TYR A 44 2.55 -13.05 25.10
CA TYR A 44 2.70 -12.53 26.46
C TYR A 44 1.96 -13.36 27.51
N PHE A 45 0.74 -13.80 27.22
CA PHE A 45 -0.05 -14.61 28.15
C PHE A 45 0.63 -15.96 28.44
N PHE A 46 1.18 -16.63 27.43
CA PHE A 46 1.88 -17.91 27.59
C PHE A 46 3.28 -17.77 28.20
N TYR A 47 4.04 -16.74 27.82
CA TYR A 47 5.44 -16.53 28.19
C TYR A 47 5.62 -15.36 29.15
N ARG A 48 4.67 -15.15 30.06
CA ARG A 48 4.66 -13.99 30.96
C ARG A 48 5.91 -13.90 31.84
N LYS A 49 6.44 -15.05 32.27
CA LYS A 49 7.61 -15.10 33.17
C LYS A 49 8.90 -14.72 32.42
N GLU A 50 9.06 -15.23 31.21
CA GLU A 50 10.17 -14.92 30.32
C GLU A 50 10.10 -13.47 29.86
N TYR A 51 8.91 -12.97 29.54
CA TYR A 51 8.70 -11.56 29.23
C TYR A 51 9.16 -10.67 30.39
N LEU A 52 8.77 -10.97 31.63
CA LEU A 52 9.18 -10.20 32.81
C LEU A 52 10.69 -10.28 33.11
N SER A 53 11.38 -11.28 32.57
CA SER A 53 12.85 -11.38 32.68
C SER A 53 13.60 -10.47 31.70
N VAL A 54 12.95 -10.06 30.62
CA VAL A 54 13.49 -9.19 29.56
C VAL A 54 12.94 -7.76 29.67
N PHE A 55 11.69 -7.61 30.11
CA PHE A 55 11.02 -6.33 30.35
C PHE A 55 10.55 -6.26 31.79
N ASN A 56 11.10 -5.35 32.59
CA ASN A 56 10.80 -5.30 34.03
C ASN A 56 9.35 -4.85 34.30
N ASN A 57 8.73 -4.17 33.32
CA ASN A 57 7.39 -3.61 33.41
C ASN A 57 6.48 -4.08 32.28
N HIS A 58 5.17 -4.06 32.55
CA HIS A 58 4.12 -4.35 31.55
C HIS A 58 3.86 -3.19 30.56
N ILE A 59 4.58 -2.08 30.71
CA ILE A 59 4.37 -0.83 29.98
C ILE A 59 4.48 -1.04 28.47
N ALA A 60 5.44 -1.84 27.99
CA ALA A 60 5.64 -2.02 26.56
C ALA A 60 4.44 -2.69 25.88
N ILE A 61 3.77 -3.64 26.54
CA ILE A 61 2.56 -4.29 25.99
C ILE A 61 1.39 -3.30 25.93
N TYR A 62 1.16 -2.54 27.00
CA TYR A 62 0.12 -1.52 27.00
C TYR A 62 0.38 -0.44 25.94
N ALA A 63 1.63 -0.03 25.78
CA ALA A 63 2.04 0.94 24.76
C ALA A 63 1.75 0.42 23.34
N ILE A 64 2.03 -0.85 23.03
CA ILE A 64 1.71 -1.47 21.75
C ILE A 64 0.20 -1.42 21.47
N PHE A 65 -0.64 -1.78 22.45
CA PHE A 65 -2.10 -1.72 22.29
C PHE A 65 -2.64 -0.31 22.07
N ILE A 66 -2.16 0.65 22.87
CA ILE A 66 -2.51 2.06 22.74
C ILE A 66 -2.08 2.55 21.35
N PHE A 67 -0.89 2.19 20.90
CA PHE A 67 -0.39 2.54 19.58
C PHE A 67 -1.23 1.96 18.45
N THR A 68 -1.59 0.68 18.52
CA THR A 68 -2.49 0.06 17.53
C THR A 68 -3.82 0.83 17.47
N ALA A 69 -4.40 1.21 18.61
CA ALA A 69 -5.61 2.02 18.64
C ALA A 69 -5.40 3.42 18.04
N VAL A 70 -4.29 4.08 18.36
CA VAL A 70 -3.93 5.40 17.80
C VAL A 70 -3.77 5.33 16.29
N ILE A 71 -3.10 4.30 15.75
CA ILE A 71 -2.97 4.11 14.30
C ILE A 71 -4.33 3.87 13.64
N ILE A 72 -5.19 3.04 14.24
CA ILE A 72 -6.52 2.79 13.69
C ILE A 72 -7.32 4.10 13.59
N ILE A 73 -7.25 4.93 14.64
CA ILE A 73 -7.90 6.24 14.65
C ILE A 73 -7.28 7.16 13.60
N TYR A 74 -5.94 7.23 13.54
CA TYR A 74 -5.20 8.04 12.59
C TYR A 74 -5.56 7.69 11.14
N GLU A 75 -5.48 6.41 10.76
CA GLU A 75 -5.83 5.91 9.42
C GLU A 75 -7.30 6.17 9.09
N SER A 76 -8.21 5.99 10.06
CA SER A 76 -9.63 6.27 9.88
C SER A 76 -9.90 7.76 9.61
N ILE A 77 -9.18 8.64 10.31
CA ILE A 77 -9.27 10.09 10.13
C ILE A 77 -8.73 10.49 8.76
N VAL A 78 -7.52 10.04 8.40
CA VAL A 78 -6.89 10.30 7.11
C VAL A 78 -7.82 9.85 5.97
N HIS A 79 -8.40 8.66 6.08
CA HIS A 79 -9.35 8.13 5.11
C HIS A 79 -10.63 8.99 4.99
N HIS A 80 -11.20 9.42 6.12
CA HIS A 80 -12.39 10.27 6.12
C HIS A 80 -12.15 11.61 5.41
N PHE A 81 -11.00 12.24 5.65
CA PHE A 81 -10.66 13.52 5.03
C PHE A 81 -10.39 13.41 3.52
N ILE A 82 -9.77 12.31 3.08
CA ILE A 82 -9.51 12.03 1.67
C ILE A 82 -10.82 11.78 0.89
N GLY A 83 -11.77 11.04 1.46
CA GLY A 83 -13.04 10.72 0.81
C GLY A 83 -13.93 11.94 0.51
N LYS A 84 -13.80 13.02 1.28
CA LYS A 84 -14.72 14.19 1.23
C LYS A 84 -14.27 15.31 0.28
N LYS A 85 -12.98 15.39 -0.10
CA LYS A 85 -12.41 16.49 -0.94
C LYS A 85 -11.90 16.02 -2.32
N ARG A 86 -12.63 15.08 -2.93
CA ARG A 86 -12.38 14.41 -4.23
C ARG A 86 -12.46 15.32 -5.48
N ARG A 87 -12.11 16.61 -5.43
CA ARG A 87 -12.05 17.48 -6.64
C ARG A 87 -10.90 18.50 -6.65
N VAL A 88 -10.31 18.87 -5.51
CA VAL A 88 -9.35 19.99 -5.42
C VAL A 88 -7.92 19.55 -5.07
N PHE A 89 -7.73 18.34 -4.52
CA PHE A 89 -6.43 17.85 -4.04
C PHE A 89 -5.61 17.04 -5.08
N PHE A 90 -6.11 16.88 -6.30
CA PHE A 90 -5.59 15.89 -7.25
C PHE A 90 -4.21 16.21 -7.83
N ASP A 91 -3.82 17.48 -7.97
CA ASP A 91 -2.48 17.84 -8.47
C ASP A 91 -1.35 17.62 -7.44
N ARG A 92 -1.67 17.43 -6.14
CA ARG A 92 -0.68 17.24 -5.07
C ARG A 92 -0.72 15.87 -4.39
N TRP A 93 -1.39 14.89 -4.98
CA TRP A 93 -1.55 13.56 -4.38
C TRP A 93 -0.21 12.88 -4.03
N SER A 94 0.81 13.06 -4.88
CA SER A 94 2.16 12.57 -4.62
C SER A 94 2.72 13.12 -3.29
N LEU A 95 2.61 14.44 -3.07
CA LEU A 95 3.10 15.09 -1.85
C LEU A 95 2.37 14.62 -0.58
N PHE A 96 1.06 14.41 -0.67
CA PHE A 96 0.29 13.89 0.44
C PHE A 96 0.75 12.47 0.83
N GLY A 97 1.04 11.62 -0.16
CA GLY A 97 1.59 10.28 0.08
C GLY A 97 2.92 10.31 0.85
N TYR A 98 3.82 11.24 0.54
CA TYR A 98 5.09 11.41 1.27
C TYR A 98 4.86 11.87 2.72
N ILE A 99 3.98 12.85 2.94
CA ILE A 99 3.65 13.33 4.28
C ILE A 99 3.04 12.21 5.11
N ASN A 100 2.11 11.45 4.53
CA ASN A 100 1.45 10.34 5.21
C ASN A 100 2.43 9.21 5.55
N ALA A 101 3.30 8.82 4.60
CA ALA A 101 4.40 7.89 4.85
C ALA A 101 5.31 8.37 5.99
N PHE A 102 5.67 9.65 5.98
CA PHE A 102 6.51 10.24 7.01
C PHE A 102 5.86 10.10 8.38
N SER A 103 4.61 10.57 8.54
CA SER A 103 3.91 10.48 9.81
C SER A 103 3.71 9.05 10.30
N GLU A 104 3.46 8.07 9.44
CA GLU A 104 3.28 6.67 9.84
C GLU A 104 4.56 6.06 10.42
N ILE A 105 5.69 6.28 9.74
CA ILE A 105 6.99 5.75 10.19
C ILE A 105 7.43 6.48 11.45
N THR A 106 7.30 7.81 11.47
CA THR A 106 7.62 8.60 12.67
C THR A 106 6.73 8.22 13.85
N LEU A 107 5.45 7.89 13.65
CA LEU A 107 4.58 7.38 14.73
C LEU A 107 5.12 6.07 15.32
N LEU A 108 5.59 5.14 14.48
CA LEU A 108 6.22 3.91 14.94
C LEU A 108 7.52 4.19 15.70
N THR A 109 8.35 5.11 15.23
CA THR A 109 9.56 5.55 15.92
C THR A 109 9.24 6.18 17.29
N LEU A 110 8.19 7.00 17.36
CA LEU A 110 7.70 7.60 18.60
C LEU A 110 7.19 6.55 19.59
N LEU A 111 6.60 5.44 19.13
CA LEU A 111 6.26 4.31 20.01
C LEU A 111 7.51 3.76 20.69
N PHE A 112 8.59 3.52 19.93
CA PHE A 112 9.83 3.00 20.52
C PHE A 112 10.43 3.98 21.52
N ILE A 113 10.47 5.28 21.18
CA ILE A 113 10.91 6.34 22.10
C ILE A 113 10.07 6.32 23.38
N PHE A 114 8.75 6.27 23.27
CA PHE A 114 7.84 6.21 24.41
C PHE A 114 8.08 4.98 25.27
N ILE A 115 8.28 3.81 24.66
CA ILE A 115 8.60 2.59 25.42
C ILE A 115 9.92 2.76 26.17
N ILE A 116 10.97 3.24 25.51
CA ILE A 116 12.30 3.37 26.13
C ILE A 116 12.26 4.37 27.28
N GLU A 117 11.65 5.54 27.09
CA GLU A 117 11.61 6.60 28.12
C GLU A 117 10.80 6.20 29.36
N TYR A 118 9.72 5.43 29.20
CA TYR A 118 8.89 5.02 30.33
C TYR A 118 9.31 3.70 30.97
N SER A 119 10.05 2.85 30.25
CA SER A 119 10.54 1.58 30.79
C SER A 119 12.01 1.63 31.22
N ASP A 120 12.77 2.66 30.79
CA ASP A 120 14.23 2.75 30.87
C ASP A 120 14.95 1.55 30.24
N GLN A 121 14.39 0.97 29.18
CA GLN A 121 14.88 -0.30 28.61
C GLN A 121 15.12 -0.22 27.10
N PRO A 122 16.38 -0.04 26.65
CA PRO A 122 16.72 -0.03 25.22
C PRO A 122 16.56 -1.40 24.53
N VAL A 123 16.36 -2.50 25.28
CA VAL A 123 16.17 -3.86 24.74
C VAL A 123 15.02 -3.95 23.73
N ILE A 124 14.03 -3.05 23.78
CA ILE A 124 12.94 -2.99 22.80
C ILE A 124 13.44 -2.78 21.36
N LEU A 125 14.58 -2.11 21.16
CA LEU A 125 15.19 -1.90 19.84
C LEU A 125 15.81 -3.18 19.25
N GLN A 126 16.04 -4.20 20.06
CA GLN A 126 16.44 -5.53 19.60
C GLN A 126 15.26 -6.50 19.56
N ALA A 127 14.10 -6.09 20.07
CA ALA A 127 12.91 -6.92 20.11
C ALA A 127 12.35 -7.14 18.69
N PRO A 128 11.66 -8.28 18.46
CA PRO A 128 10.97 -8.54 17.20
C PRO A 128 9.96 -7.46 16.79
N ALA A 129 9.47 -6.65 17.74
CA ALA A 129 8.61 -5.51 17.47
C ALA A 129 9.27 -4.48 16.52
N THR A 130 10.59 -4.41 16.42
CA THR A 130 11.25 -3.56 15.41
C THR A 130 10.98 -4.02 13.97
N LEU A 131 10.56 -5.27 13.76
CA LEU A 131 10.20 -5.77 12.43
C LEU A 131 8.91 -5.14 11.90
N THR A 132 8.12 -4.43 12.72
CA THR A 132 6.95 -3.68 12.27
C THR A 132 7.30 -2.65 11.18
N TYR A 133 8.54 -2.11 11.13
CA TYR A 133 8.98 -1.25 10.02
C TYR A 133 8.83 -1.94 8.65
N PHE A 134 9.07 -3.25 8.56
CA PHE A 134 8.90 -4.00 7.31
C PHE A 134 7.44 -4.03 6.85
N LEU A 135 6.47 -4.04 7.77
CA LEU A 135 5.06 -3.96 7.39
C LEU A 135 4.78 -2.65 6.66
N PHE A 136 5.24 -1.51 7.19
CA PHE A 136 5.08 -0.21 6.55
C PHE A 136 5.77 -0.16 5.18
N ILE A 137 6.99 -0.71 5.07
CA ILE A 137 7.75 -0.76 3.81
C ILE A 137 7.02 -1.61 2.77
N VAL A 138 6.53 -2.80 3.13
CA VAL A 138 5.80 -3.69 2.21
C VAL A 138 4.47 -3.06 1.79
N LEU A 139 3.72 -2.48 2.73
CA LEU A 139 2.46 -1.80 2.45
C LEU A 139 2.64 -0.55 1.58
N SER A 140 3.82 0.08 1.59
CA SER A 140 4.12 1.20 0.68
C SER A 140 4.03 0.81 -0.80
N THR A 141 4.23 -0.48 -1.15
CA THR A 141 4.19 -0.96 -2.54
C THR A 141 2.82 -0.78 -3.19
N LEU A 142 1.75 -0.83 -2.39
CA LEU A 142 0.38 -0.62 -2.83
C LEU A 142 0.09 0.82 -3.24
N ARG A 143 0.97 1.78 -2.90
CA ARG A 143 0.84 3.18 -3.35
C ARG A 143 1.21 3.38 -4.82
N LEU A 144 1.67 2.33 -5.50
CA LEU A 144 2.03 2.31 -6.93
C LEU A 144 3.02 3.42 -7.34
N ASN A 145 3.84 3.87 -6.40
CA ASN A 145 4.85 4.90 -6.60
C ASN A 145 6.21 4.40 -6.08
N PRO A 146 7.14 4.03 -6.98
CA PRO A 146 8.42 3.44 -6.57
C PRO A 146 9.25 4.41 -5.72
N GLY A 147 9.22 5.71 -6.02
CA GLY A 147 9.96 6.72 -5.25
C GLY A 147 9.47 6.83 -3.81
N LEU A 148 8.17 6.62 -3.59
CA LEU A 148 7.57 6.65 -2.26
C LEU A 148 7.99 5.44 -1.42
N SER A 149 8.07 4.24 -2.03
CA SER A 149 8.56 3.04 -1.35
C SER A 149 10.03 3.14 -0.96
N VAL A 150 10.88 3.65 -1.86
CA VAL A 150 12.30 3.91 -1.53
C VAL A 150 12.41 4.92 -0.39
N PHE A 151 11.62 5.99 -0.44
CA PHE A 151 11.56 6.99 0.63
C PHE A 151 11.14 6.37 1.97
N THR A 152 10.11 5.51 2.00
CA THR A 152 9.67 4.87 3.24
C THR A 152 10.76 4.00 3.87
N GLY A 153 11.48 3.19 3.09
CA GLY A 153 12.57 2.39 3.64
C GLY A 153 13.78 3.22 4.05
N GLY A 154 14.10 4.28 3.29
CA GLY A 154 15.15 5.24 3.66
C GLY A 154 14.84 5.99 4.95
N LEU A 155 13.60 6.46 5.11
CA LEU A 155 13.15 7.11 6.33
C LEU A 155 13.20 6.16 7.52
N ALA A 156 12.67 4.94 7.38
CA ALA A 156 12.73 3.93 8.43
C ALA A 156 14.17 3.60 8.85
N ALA A 157 15.10 3.49 7.89
CA ALA A 157 16.51 3.27 8.17
C ALA A 157 17.14 4.45 8.94
N VAL A 158 16.89 5.68 8.51
CA VAL A 158 17.43 6.89 9.17
C VAL A 158 16.86 7.06 10.58
N GLU A 159 15.55 6.93 10.75
CA GLU A 159 14.91 7.05 12.06
C GLU A 159 15.39 5.93 13.00
N PHE A 160 15.44 4.68 12.53
CA PHE A 160 15.90 3.55 13.34
C PHE A 160 17.37 3.67 13.76
N ILE A 161 18.26 4.01 12.83
CA ILE A 161 19.69 4.23 13.14
C ILE A 161 19.82 5.42 14.11
N GLY A 162 19.10 6.52 13.85
CA GLY A 162 19.15 7.73 14.67
C GLY A 162 18.77 7.47 16.13
N ILE A 163 17.63 6.81 16.37
CA ILE A 163 17.21 6.47 17.74
C ILE A 163 18.19 5.48 18.39
N SER A 164 18.72 4.53 17.62
CA SER A 164 19.63 3.52 18.15
C SER A 164 20.97 4.13 18.58
N ILE A 165 21.52 5.06 17.80
CA ILE A 165 22.73 5.81 18.17
C ILE A 165 22.46 6.66 19.40
N TYR A 166 21.35 7.41 19.42
CA TYR A 166 21.00 8.28 20.53
C TYR A 166 20.93 7.50 21.86
N TYR A 167 20.14 6.42 21.91
CA TYR A 167 20.00 5.63 23.12
C TYR A 167 21.24 4.78 23.45
N SER A 168 22.01 4.33 22.45
CA SER A 168 23.32 3.69 22.68
C SER A 168 24.28 4.63 23.42
N THR A 169 24.33 5.91 23.04
CA THR A 169 25.17 6.91 23.73
C THR A 169 24.65 7.28 25.11
N LEU A 170 23.33 7.38 25.28
CA LEU A 170 22.70 7.77 26.55
C LEU A 170 22.88 6.71 27.63
N PHE A 171 22.77 5.43 27.27
CA PHE A 171 22.92 4.30 28.19
C PHE A 171 24.36 3.75 28.24
N SER A 172 25.34 4.40 27.61
CA SER A 172 26.74 3.93 27.54
C SER A 172 27.42 3.76 28.90
N ASN A 173 26.94 4.44 29.95
CA ASN A 173 27.50 4.38 31.29
C ASN A 173 26.80 3.36 32.20
N GLN A 174 25.75 2.70 31.72
CA GLN A 174 25.03 1.68 32.47
C GLN A 174 25.71 0.31 32.32
N PRO A 175 25.69 -0.53 33.37
CA PRO A 175 26.22 -1.89 33.28
C PRO A 175 25.42 -2.70 32.26
N ILE A 176 26.11 -3.52 31.47
CA ILE A 176 25.46 -4.39 30.49
C ILE A 176 24.68 -5.47 31.25
N ASP A 177 23.36 -5.44 31.11
CA ASP A 177 22.45 -6.44 31.66
C ASP A 177 21.37 -6.82 30.61
N ASN A 178 20.39 -7.62 31.01
CA ASN A 178 19.31 -8.05 30.11
C ASN A 178 18.41 -6.89 29.65
N PHE A 179 18.41 -5.77 30.38
CA PHE A 179 17.55 -4.62 30.16
C PHE A 179 18.25 -3.53 29.33
N HIS A 180 19.57 -3.41 29.51
CA HIS A 180 20.51 -2.55 28.83
C HIS A 180 21.52 -3.39 28.03
N PRO A 181 21.06 -4.10 26.98
CA PRO A 181 21.96 -4.83 26.13
C PRO A 181 22.92 -3.85 25.43
N ASN A 182 24.13 -4.31 25.15
CA ASN A 182 25.09 -3.51 24.40
C ASN A 182 24.56 -3.33 22.95
N LEU A 183 24.05 -2.13 22.66
CA LEU A 183 23.64 -1.69 21.33
C LEU A 183 24.88 -1.43 20.49
N THR A 184 25.41 -2.50 19.89
CA THR A 184 26.63 -2.43 19.07
C THR A 184 26.36 -1.75 17.72
N GLY A 185 27.35 -1.01 17.23
CA GLY A 185 27.32 -0.36 15.91
C GLY A 185 26.94 -1.31 14.77
N MET A 186 27.42 -2.54 14.84
CA MET A 186 27.14 -3.56 13.85
C MET A 186 25.65 -3.92 13.75
N GLN A 187 24.94 -3.98 14.89
CA GLN A 187 23.54 -4.39 14.92
C GLN A 187 22.63 -3.32 14.31
N TYR A 188 22.67 -2.09 14.81
CA TYR A 188 21.75 -1.05 14.34
C TYR A 188 22.08 -0.56 12.93
N LEU A 189 23.36 -0.51 12.54
CA LEU A 189 23.75 -0.21 11.15
C LEU A 189 23.36 -1.36 10.22
N GLY A 190 23.54 -2.61 10.65
CA GLY A 190 23.14 -3.79 9.88
C GLY A 190 21.63 -3.80 9.62
N GLN A 191 20.81 -3.61 10.66
CA GLN A 191 19.35 -3.51 10.53
C GLN A 191 18.94 -2.32 9.66
N GLY A 192 19.55 -1.14 9.83
CA GLY A 192 19.26 0.02 9.00
C GLY A 192 19.58 -0.20 7.52
N VAL A 193 20.69 -0.88 7.19
CA VAL A 193 21.01 -1.28 5.81
C VAL A 193 19.95 -2.24 5.25
N ILE A 194 19.48 -3.21 6.04
CA ILE A 194 18.42 -4.14 5.61
C ILE A 194 17.09 -3.38 5.38
N LEU A 195 16.74 -2.41 6.24
CA LEU A 195 15.57 -1.55 6.04
C LEU A 195 15.67 -0.74 4.74
N LEU A 196 16.85 -0.18 4.46
CA LEU A 196 17.09 0.56 3.23
C LEU A 196 16.98 -0.33 1.98
N ILE A 197 17.62 -1.51 2.00
CA ILE A 197 17.56 -2.48 0.90
C ILE A 197 16.12 -2.96 0.69
N SER A 198 15.38 -3.21 1.76
CA SER A 198 13.97 -3.63 1.64
C SER A 198 13.08 -2.52 1.06
N GLY A 199 13.36 -1.25 1.38
CA GLY A 199 12.72 -0.09 0.71
C GLY A 199 13.01 -0.01 -0.78
N ILE A 200 14.26 -0.26 -1.19
CA ILE A 200 14.65 -0.32 -2.60
C ILE A 200 13.93 -1.47 -3.32
N ALA A 201 13.93 -2.66 -2.72
CA ALA A 201 13.23 -3.82 -3.25
C ALA A 201 11.72 -3.57 -3.37
N ALA A 202 11.10 -2.96 -2.35
CA ALA A 202 9.71 -2.54 -2.39
C ALA A 202 9.44 -1.54 -3.53
N GLY A 203 10.34 -0.59 -3.77
CA GLY A 203 10.27 0.31 -4.91
C GLY A 203 10.26 -0.41 -6.26
N PHE A 204 11.14 -1.40 -6.46
CA PHE A 204 11.12 -2.23 -7.65
C PHE A 204 9.81 -3.01 -7.83
N VAL A 205 9.29 -3.59 -6.74
CA VAL A 205 8.01 -4.30 -6.75
C VAL A 205 6.87 -3.35 -7.10
N ALA A 206 6.84 -2.13 -6.54
CA ALA A 206 5.83 -1.13 -6.85
C ALA A 206 5.85 -0.72 -8.34
N ASP A 207 7.04 -0.54 -8.93
CA ASP A 207 7.19 -0.26 -10.36
C ASP A 207 6.71 -1.43 -11.22
N LEU A 208 7.04 -2.68 -10.84
CA LEU A 208 6.58 -3.87 -11.54
C LEU A 208 5.05 -4.00 -11.51
N ILE A 209 4.42 -3.79 -10.35
CA ILE A 209 2.96 -3.81 -10.20
C ILE A 209 2.35 -2.72 -11.08
N LYS A 210 2.87 -1.49 -11.01
CA LYS A 210 2.40 -0.36 -11.82
C LYS A 210 2.44 -0.69 -13.32
N LYS A 211 3.57 -1.19 -13.81
CA LYS A 211 3.74 -1.58 -15.23
C LYS A 211 2.76 -2.68 -15.64
N LYS A 212 2.59 -3.72 -14.82
CA LYS A 212 1.64 -4.81 -15.11
C LYS A 212 0.20 -4.33 -15.17
N ILE A 213 -0.20 -3.44 -14.26
CA ILE A 213 -1.53 -2.82 -14.28
C ILE A 213 -1.71 -2.03 -15.58
N THR A 214 -0.76 -1.17 -15.95
CA THR A 214 -0.85 -0.38 -17.19
C THR A 214 -0.97 -1.25 -18.44
N VAL A 215 -0.17 -2.32 -18.55
CA VAL A 215 -0.24 -3.25 -19.69
C VAL A 215 -1.58 -3.98 -19.73
N SER A 216 -2.07 -4.48 -18.59
CA SER A 216 -3.37 -5.15 -18.49
C SER A 216 -4.53 -4.22 -18.90
N TRP A 217 -4.49 -2.96 -18.47
CA TRP A 217 -5.46 -1.94 -18.85
C TRP A 217 -5.45 -1.65 -20.36
N ASN A 218 -4.28 -1.53 -20.98
CA ASN A 218 -4.17 -1.31 -22.42
C ASN A 218 -4.79 -2.47 -23.21
N HIS A 219 -4.57 -3.71 -22.78
CA HIS A 219 -5.18 -4.89 -23.41
C HIS A 219 -6.71 -4.91 -23.26
N ILE A 220 -7.23 -4.51 -22.10
CA ILE A 220 -8.68 -4.40 -21.87
C ILE A 220 -9.29 -3.29 -22.73
N GLU A 221 -8.63 -2.13 -22.83
CA GLU A 221 -9.10 -1.01 -23.67
C GLU A 221 -9.12 -1.40 -25.15
N GLU A 222 -8.07 -2.07 -25.63
CA GLU A 222 -7.99 -2.55 -27.02
C GLU A 222 -9.10 -3.57 -27.33
N LYS A 223 -9.31 -4.55 -26.44
CA LYS A 223 -10.41 -5.51 -26.56
C LYS A 223 -11.78 -4.82 -26.59
N ASN A 224 -12.01 -3.88 -25.67
CA ASN A 224 -13.27 -3.13 -25.61
C ASN A 224 -13.49 -2.27 -26.85
N LYS A 225 -12.44 -1.66 -27.40
CA LYS A 225 -12.53 -0.90 -28.65
C LYS A 225 -12.91 -1.79 -29.84
N ILE A 226 -12.35 -3.00 -29.90
CA ILE A 226 -12.71 -3.99 -30.91
C ILE A 226 -14.19 -4.38 -30.76
N ILE A 227 -14.64 -4.67 -29.54
CA ILE A 227 -16.05 -5.00 -29.27
C ILE A 227 -16.99 -3.85 -29.65
N ASP A 228 -16.63 -2.60 -29.34
CA ASP A 228 -17.44 -1.42 -29.69
C ASP A 228 -17.54 -1.23 -31.21
N LEU A 229 -16.44 -1.38 -31.95
CA LEU A 229 -16.43 -1.30 -33.41
C LEU A 229 -17.31 -2.39 -34.05
N PHE A 230 -17.22 -3.63 -33.57
CA PHE A 230 -18.05 -4.71 -34.08
C PHE A 230 -19.50 -4.62 -33.59
N GLY A 231 -19.75 -4.10 -32.38
CA GLY A 231 -21.07 -3.89 -31.80
C GLY A 231 -21.94 -2.90 -32.57
N GLN A 232 -21.31 -1.95 -33.29
CA GLN A 232 -22.00 -1.02 -34.18
C GLN A 232 -22.54 -1.69 -35.45
N GLN A 233 -21.97 -2.83 -35.86
CA GLN A 233 -22.30 -3.52 -37.11
C GLN A 233 -22.97 -4.88 -36.87
N ILE A 234 -22.77 -5.48 -35.70
CA ILE A 234 -23.10 -6.86 -35.38
C ILE A 234 -23.52 -6.97 -33.91
N SER A 235 -24.47 -7.85 -33.58
CA SER A 235 -24.87 -8.07 -32.19
C SER A 235 -23.72 -8.62 -31.33
N SER A 236 -23.68 -8.24 -30.04
CA SER A 236 -22.61 -8.59 -29.09
C SER A 236 -22.34 -10.10 -28.99
N GLN A 237 -23.38 -10.91 -29.16
CA GLN A 237 -23.32 -12.37 -29.15
C GLN A 237 -22.49 -12.94 -30.32
N ILE A 238 -22.57 -12.29 -31.50
CA ILE A 238 -21.79 -12.68 -32.69
C ILE A 238 -20.34 -12.20 -32.54
N VAL A 239 -20.10 -11.05 -31.91
CA VAL A 239 -18.75 -10.55 -31.64
C VAL A 239 -17.96 -11.49 -30.72
N GLU A 240 -18.54 -11.93 -29.61
CA GLU A 240 -17.88 -12.88 -28.69
C GLU A 240 -17.55 -14.20 -29.38
N SER A 241 -18.48 -14.74 -30.17
CA SER A 241 -18.27 -15.99 -30.91
C SER A 241 -17.25 -15.88 -32.05
N ILE A 242 -17.03 -14.70 -32.64
CA ILE A 242 -15.93 -14.45 -33.58
C ILE A 242 -14.59 -14.34 -32.83
N LEU A 243 -14.57 -13.68 -31.66
CA LEU A 243 -13.36 -13.53 -30.85
C LEU A 243 -12.87 -14.86 -30.26
N GLU A 244 -13.76 -15.79 -29.93
CA GLU A 244 -13.42 -17.14 -29.48
C GLU A 244 -12.86 -18.02 -30.61
N LYS A 245 -13.30 -17.81 -31.85
CA LYS A 245 -12.93 -18.60 -33.02
C LYS A 245 -11.93 -17.91 -33.94
N LYS A 246 -11.00 -17.15 -33.35
CA LYS A 246 -10.09 -16.25 -34.06
C LYS A 246 -9.25 -16.92 -35.17
N ASP A 247 -9.03 -18.24 -35.07
CA ASP A 247 -8.23 -19.04 -36.01
C ASP A 247 -9.06 -19.82 -37.06
N GLU A 248 -10.39 -19.82 -36.95
CA GLU A 248 -11.28 -20.45 -37.93
C GLU A 248 -11.98 -19.37 -38.78
N LEU A 249 -11.49 -19.14 -39.99
CA LEU A 249 -12.17 -18.30 -41.00
C LEU A 249 -13.44 -18.98 -41.59
N SER A 250 -14.13 -19.82 -40.82
CA SER A 250 -15.31 -20.55 -41.28
C SER A 250 -16.60 -19.75 -41.00
N GLY A 251 -17.37 -19.47 -42.04
CA GLY A 251 -18.67 -18.81 -41.91
C GLY A 251 -19.72 -19.74 -41.28
N VAL A 252 -20.55 -19.22 -40.38
CA VAL A 252 -21.65 -19.96 -39.75
C VAL A 252 -22.97 -19.67 -40.47
N ARG A 253 -23.69 -20.71 -40.91
CA ARG A 253 -25.07 -20.56 -41.42
C ARG A 253 -26.06 -20.73 -40.26
N LYS A 254 -27.03 -19.82 -40.17
CA LYS A 254 -28.16 -19.90 -39.23
C LYS A 254 -29.46 -19.61 -39.97
N ASN A 255 -30.55 -20.28 -39.55
CA ASN A 255 -31.89 -19.93 -40.00
C ASN A 255 -32.30 -18.61 -39.32
N VAL A 256 -32.55 -17.58 -40.13
CA VAL A 256 -32.88 -16.24 -39.65
C VAL A 256 -34.16 -15.76 -40.33
N CYS A 257 -34.95 -14.96 -39.62
CA CYS A 257 -36.03 -14.19 -40.22
C CYS A 257 -35.48 -12.82 -40.63
N VAL A 258 -35.53 -12.51 -41.93
CA VAL A 258 -35.05 -11.23 -42.45
C VAL A 258 -36.25 -10.29 -42.58
N MET A 259 -36.23 -9.18 -41.83
CA MET A 259 -37.23 -8.13 -41.95
C MET A 259 -36.72 -7.08 -42.94
N PHE A 260 -37.52 -6.79 -43.97
CA PHE A 260 -37.32 -5.64 -44.84
C PHE A 260 -38.30 -4.54 -44.41
N LEU A 261 -37.79 -3.32 -44.22
CA LEU A 261 -38.59 -2.14 -43.90
C LEU A 261 -38.22 -1.03 -44.87
N ASP A 262 -39.22 -0.45 -45.53
CA ASP A 262 -39.08 0.71 -46.40
C ASP A 262 -39.94 1.85 -45.85
N ILE A 263 -39.32 3.01 -45.64
CA ILE A 263 -40.05 4.21 -45.21
C ILE A 263 -40.52 4.92 -46.48
N ARG A 264 -41.79 4.73 -46.80
CA ARG A 264 -42.44 5.39 -47.94
C ARG A 264 -42.36 6.90 -47.81
N ASN A 265 -42.08 7.60 -48.92
CA ASN A 265 -42.00 9.06 -49.02
C ASN A 265 -40.96 9.71 -48.08
N PHE A 266 -39.84 9.03 -47.81
CA PHE A 266 -38.78 9.56 -46.93
C PHE A 266 -38.20 10.91 -47.41
N THR A 267 -38.14 11.12 -48.73
CA THR A 267 -37.84 12.42 -49.32
C THR A 267 -39.04 12.92 -50.11
N PRO A 268 -39.52 14.14 -49.86
CA PRO A 268 -40.51 14.76 -50.73
C PRO A 268 -39.83 15.11 -52.06
N PHE A 269 -40.41 14.66 -53.17
CA PHE A 269 -40.01 15.13 -54.49
C PHE A 269 -40.38 16.61 -54.60
N VAL A 270 -39.36 17.47 -54.69
CA VAL A 270 -39.50 18.90 -55.00
C VAL A 270 -39.44 19.08 -56.50
#